data_AF-A0A7Y5TGA8-F1
#
_entry.id   AF-A0A7Y5TGA8-F1
#
_cell.length_a   1.000
_cell.length_b   1.000
_cell.length_c   1.000
_cell.angle_alpha   90.00
_cell.angle_beta   90.00
_cell.angle_gamma   90.00
#
_symmetry.space_group_name_H-M   'P 1'
#
loop_
_entity.id
_entity.type
_entity.pdbx_description
1 polymer ?
#
loop_
_entity_poly.entity_id
_entity_poly.type
_entity_poly.pdbx_seq_one_letter_code
_entity_poly.pdbx_strand_id
1 'polypeptide(L)'
;EPAPGGVEQPWRVHFHVPLGHAPEPPLAATTSALRDSLSVLVGGTTALTDHLEVETYTWSVVPEAVRPTDDAALATSIAGELAWLRDTLIDLGLKETA
;
A
#
# COMPACT_ATOMS: atom_id res chain seq x y z
N GLU A 1 -25.01 11.82 -23.87
CA GLU A 1 -24.38 10.65 -23.22
C GLU A 1 -23.91 9.71 -24.32
N PRO A 2 -22.62 9.34 -24.42
CA PRO A 2 -22.19 8.39 -25.45
C PRO A 2 -22.56 6.96 -25.03
N ALA A 3 -22.91 6.13 -26.01
CA ALA A 3 -23.41 4.77 -25.81
C ALA A 3 -22.34 3.79 -25.28
N PRO A 4 -22.73 2.71 -24.57
CA PRO A 4 -21.78 1.70 -24.11
C PRO A 4 -21.28 0.88 -25.30
N GLY A 5 -19.95 0.88 -25.53
CA GLY A 5 -19.29 0.09 -26.58
C GLY A 5 -18.42 0.88 -27.57
N GLY A 6 -18.27 2.20 -27.42
CA GLY A 6 -17.34 3.00 -28.21
C GLY A 6 -15.87 2.75 -27.81
N VAL A 7 -15.05 2.33 -28.76
CA VAL A 7 -13.59 2.18 -28.63
C VAL A 7 -12.89 3.54 -28.53
N GLU A 8 -13.03 4.21 -27.38
CA GLU A 8 -12.25 5.41 -27.05
C GLU A 8 -12.10 5.61 -25.53
N GLN A 9 -12.14 4.53 -24.76
CA GLN A 9 -11.77 4.60 -23.34
C GLN A 9 -10.27 4.34 -23.17
N PRO A 10 -9.57 5.11 -22.31
CA PRO A 10 -8.17 4.90 -22.07
C PRO A 10 -7.96 3.53 -21.42
N TRP A 11 -6.90 2.83 -21.85
CA TRP A 11 -6.44 1.64 -21.15
C TRP A 11 -5.98 2.01 -19.75
N ARG A 12 -6.45 1.25 -18.75
CA ARG A 12 -6.05 1.41 -17.35
C ARG A 12 -5.25 0.18 -16.95
N VAL A 13 -4.13 0.40 -16.26
CA VAL A 13 -3.32 -0.65 -15.68
C VAL A 13 -3.31 -0.45 -14.17
N HIS A 14 -3.43 -1.55 -13.43
CA HIS A 14 -3.27 -1.60 -11.98
C HIS A 14 -2.10 -2.54 -11.67
N PHE A 15 -1.18 -2.11 -10.82
CA PHE A 15 -0.15 -2.97 -10.24
C PHE A 15 0.04 -2.63 -8.77
N HIS A 16 0.38 -3.62 -7.96
CA HIS A 16 0.72 -3.39 -6.55
C HIS A 16 2.18 -2.90 -6.46
N VAL A 17 2.45 -2.08 -5.45
CA VAL A 17 3.78 -1.61 -5.08
C VAL A 17 4.00 -1.86 -3.59
N PRO A 18 5.25 -2.00 -3.11
CA PRO A 18 5.51 -2.11 -1.68
C PRO A 18 4.92 -0.94 -0.89
N LEU A 19 4.46 -1.18 0.33
CA LEU A 19 3.97 -0.11 1.21
C LEU A 19 5.07 0.93 1.47
N GLY A 20 4.69 2.21 1.44
CA GLY A 20 5.61 3.33 1.61
C GLY A 20 6.50 3.64 0.40
N HIS A 21 6.39 2.89 -0.70
CA HIS A 21 7.14 3.17 -1.93
C HIS A 21 6.34 4.04 -2.91
N ALA A 22 6.99 5.07 -3.46
CA ALA A 22 6.44 5.88 -4.54
C ALA A 22 6.96 5.36 -5.88
N PRO A 23 6.09 5.01 -6.85
CA PRO A 23 6.54 4.59 -8.17
C PRO A 23 7.15 5.77 -8.95
N GLU A 24 7.95 5.45 -9.96
CA GLU A 24 8.53 6.44 -10.87
C GLU A 24 7.44 7.18 -11.67
N PRO A 25 7.57 8.50 -11.89
CA PRO A 25 6.68 9.25 -12.77
C PRO A 25 6.57 8.63 -14.17
N PRO A 26 5.39 8.68 -14.82
CA PRO A 26 4.19 9.42 -14.42
C PRO A 26 3.24 8.63 -13.51
N LEU A 27 3.66 7.48 -12.99
CA LEU A 27 2.81 6.64 -12.16
C LEU A 27 2.69 7.22 -10.75
N ALA A 28 1.59 6.93 -10.07
CA ALA A 28 1.34 7.33 -8.70
C ALA A 28 0.77 6.15 -7.91
N ALA A 29 1.15 6.06 -6.64
CA ALA A 29 0.56 5.09 -5.72
C ALA A 29 -0.82 5.55 -5.24
N THR A 30 -1.64 4.58 -4.81
CA THR A 30 -2.96 4.82 -4.19
C THR A 30 -2.89 4.95 -2.67
N THR A 31 -1.72 5.30 -2.13
CA THR A 31 -1.47 5.38 -0.69
C THR A 31 -2.39 6.36 0.04
N SER A 32 -2.82 7.46 -0.61
CA SER A 32 -3.80 8.37 -0.03
C SER A 32 -5.15 7.69 0.19
N ALA A 33 -5.64 6.95 -0.81
CA ALA A 33 -6.90 6.21 -0.70
C ALA A 33 -6.83 5.11 0.38
N LEU A 34 -5.65 4.47 0.54
CA LEU A 34 -5.41 3.54 1.64
C LEU A 34 -5.51 4.24 3.01
N ARG A 35 -4.87 5.40 3.17
CA ARG A 35 -4.94 6.19 4.41
C ARG A 35 -6.36 6.67 4.72
N ASP A 36 -7.10 7.14 3.72
CA ASP A 36 -8.49 7.54 3.89
C ASP A 36 -9.33 6.37 4.39
N SER A 37 -9.16 5.18 3.80
CA SER A 37 -9.84 3.95 4.22
C SER A 37 -9.49 3.55 5.65
N LEU A 38 -8.21 3.60 6.02
CA LEU A 38 -7.77 3.31 7.40
C LEU A 38 -8.34 4.32 8.39
N SER A 39 -8.41 5.61 8.04
CA SER A 39 -8.99 6.63 8.93
C SER A 39 -10.46 6.33 9.26
N VAL A 40 -11.22 5.81 8.30
CA VAL A 40 -12.62 5.40 8.50
C VAL A 40 -12.69 4.13 9.36
N LEU A 41 -11.84 3.14 9.09
CA LEU A 41 -11.89 1.85 9.76
C LEU A 41 -11.41 1.90 11.21
N VAL A 42 -10.36 2.66 11.49
CA VAL A 42 -9.67 2.60 12.80
C VAL A 42 -9.37 3.97 13.42
N GLY A 43 -9.63 5.08 12.74
CA GLY A 43 -9.38 6.44 13.25
C GLY A 43 -10.52 7.06 14.06
N GLY A 44 -11.64 6.36 14.22
CA GLY A 44 -12.79 6.81 15.03
C GLY A 44 -12.64 6.53 16.53
N THR A 45 -13.63 6.92 17.34
CA THR A 45 -13.65 6.60 18.78
C THR A 45 -13.72 5.10 19.07
N THR A 46 -14.26 4.34 18.10
CA THR A 46 -14.38 2.88 18.14
C THR A 46 -13.93 2.34 16.79
N ALA A 47 -13.01 1.37 16.79
CA ALA A 47 -12.61 0.70 15.57
C ALA A 47 -13.77 -0.10 14.96
N LEU A 48 -13.87 -0.11 13.64
CA LEU A 48 -14.87 -0.87 12.88
C LEU A 48 -14.40 -2.30 12.55
N THR A 49 -13.13 -2.60 12.82
CA THR A 49 -12.52 -3.91 12.66
C THR A 49 -11.45 -4.12 13.73
N ASP A 50 -11.29 -5.37 14.18
CA ASP A 50 -10.21 -5.80 15.09
C ASP A 50 -9.03 -6.44 14.32
N HIS A 51 -9.16 -6.59 13.01
CA HIS A 51 -8.20 -7.31 12.17
C HIS A 51 -7.78 -6.46 10.97
N LEU A 52 -6.46 -6.40 10.75
CA LEU A 52 -5.80 -5.87 9.57
C LEU A 52 -4.78 -6.89 9.07
N GLU A 53 -4.74 -7.10 7.76
CA GLU A 53 -3.80 -8.01 7.12
C GLU A 53 -2.87 -7.20 6.20
N VAL A 54 -1.60 -7.61 6.13
CA VAL A 54 -0.61 -7.05 5.22
C VAL A 54 -0.15 -8.15 4.29
N GLU A 55 -0.46 -8.01 3.01
CA GLU A 55 0.08 -8.87 1.97
C GLU A 55 1.43 -8.32 1.52
N THR A 56 2.51 -9.07 1.77
CA THR A 56 3.84 -8.73 1.26
C THR A 56 3.90 -9.02 -0.23
N TYR A 57 4.45 -8.11 -1.01
CA TYR A 57 4.44 -8.22 -2.46
C TYR A 57 5.53 -9.16 -3.02
N THR A 58 5.38 -9.53 -4.29
CA THR A 58 6.23 -10.51 -4.97
C THR A 58 7.51 -9.82 -5.48
N TRP A 59 8.60 -9.81 -4.70
CA TRP A 59 9.84 -9.08 -5.06
C TRP A 59 10.51 -9.52 -6.37
N SER A 60 10.19 -10.71 -6.88
CA SER A 60 10.71 -11.16 -8.19
C SER A 60 10.16 -10.35 -9.39
N VAL A 61 9.14 -9.51 -9.20
CA VAL A 61 8.53 -8.72 -10.28
C VAL A 61 8.80 -7.22 -10.18
N VAL A 62 9.46 -6.74 -9.10
CA VAL A 62 9.94 -5.34 -9.07
C VAL A 62 11.11 -5.15 -10.05
N PRO A 63 11.31 -3.93 -10.58
CA PRO A 63 12.47 -3.62 -11.42
C PRO A 63 13.77 -4.03 -10.73
N GLU A 64 14.71 -4.57 -11.51
CA GLU A 64 15.97 -5.14 -10.99
C GLU A 64 16.75 -4.13 -10.13
N ALA A 65 16.72 -2.85 -10.48
CA ALA A 65 17.39 -1.77 -9.77
C ALA A 65 16.91 -1.57 -8.31
N VAL A 66 15.71 -2.02 -7.96
CA VAL A 66 15.12 -1.87 -6.61
C VAL A 66 14.83 -3.22 -5.94
N ARG A 67 15.26 -4.32 -6.56
CA ARG A 67 15.04 -5.66 -6.03
C ARG A 67 16.01 -5.95 -4.88
N PRO A 68 15.55 -6.53 -3.76
CA PRO A 68 16.45 -7.04 -2.73
C PRO A 68 17.42 -8.08 -3.30
N THR A 69 18.71 -7.93 -2.99
CA THR A 69 19.78 -8.75 -3.57
C THR A 69 20.14 -9.99 -2.75
N ASP A 70 19.71 -10.04 -1.49
CA ASP A 70 19.90 -11.16 -0.55
C ASP A 70 18.75 -11.23 0.47
N ASP A 71 18.77 -12.27 1.31
CA ASP A 71 17.74 -12.52 2.32
C ASP A 71 17.66 -11.40 3.38
N ALA A 72 18.79 -10.75 3.69
CA ALA A 72 18.82 -9.67 4.66
C ALA A 72 18.14 -8.40 4.10
N ALA A 73 18.40 -8.09 2.83
CA ALA A 73 17.72 -7.02 2.11
C ALA A 73 16.21 -7.32 1.98
N LEU A 74 15.83 -8.57 1.68
CA LEU A 74 14.43 -9.02 1.62
C LEU A 74 13.73 -8.80 2.96
N ALA A 75 14.33 -9.27 4.05
CA ALA A 75 13.80 -9.09 5.40
C ALA A 75 13.67 -7.60 5.77
N THR A 76 14.64 -6.78 5.38
CA THR A 76 14.61 -5.32 5.59
C THR A 76 13.45 -4.67 4.85
N SER A 77 13.19 -5.06 3.59
CA SER A 77 12.05 -4.55 2.81
C SER A 77 10.71 -4.92 3.44
N ILE A 78 10.52 -6.19 3.85
CA ILE A 78 9.29 -6.64 4.52
C ILE A 78 9.11 -5.88 5.85
N ALA A 79 10.17 -5.74 6.64
CA ALA A 79 10.12 -4.98 7.89
C ALA A 79 9.76 -3.51 7.65
N GLY A 80 10.24 -2.92 6.55
CA GLY A 80 9.89 -1.57 6.14
C GLY A 80 8.38 -1.38 5.85
N GLU A 81 7.75 -2.34 5.19
CA GLU A 81 6.30 -2.29 4.94
C GLU A 81 5.48 -2.38 6.23
N LEU A 82 5.87 -3.29 7.13
CA LEU A 82 5.22 -3.45 8.42
C LEU A 82 5.41 -2.21 9.31
N ALA A 83 6.61 -1.63 9.31
CA ALA A 83 6.90 -0.38 10.01
C ALA A 83 6.04 0.77 9.45
N TRP A 84 5.94 0.89 8.12
CA TRP A 84 5.11 1.91 7.49
C TRP A 84 3.63 1.80 7.91
N LEU A 85 3.07 0.58 7.93
CA LEU A 85 1.70 0.38 8.38
C LEU A 85 1.56 0.73 9.86
N ARG A 86 2.45 0.21 10.72
CA ARG A 86 2.43 0.47 12.15
C ARG A 86 2.44 1.97 12.43
N ASP A 87 3.36 2.71 11.82
CA ASP A 87 3.49 4.14 12.01
C ASP A 87 2.22 4.88 11.52
N THR A 88 1.65 4.45 10.39
CA THR A 88 0.37 4.98 9.89
C THR A 88 -0.79 4.73 10.87
N LEU A 89 -0.85 3.56 11.50
CA LEU A 89 -1.87 3.24 12.50
C LEU A 89 -1.69 4.06 13.79
N ILE A 90 -0.44 4.26 14.22
CA ILE A 90 -0.13 5.13 15.36
C ILE A 90 -0.55 6.57 15.10
N ASP A 91 -0.30 7.09 13.90
CA ASP A 91 -0.74 8.44 13.48
C ASP A 91 -2.27 8.59 13.51
N LEU A 92 -3.01 7.49 13.33
CA LEU A 92 -4.48 7.45 13.44
C LEU A 92 -4.97 7.29 14.89
N GLY A 93 -4.08 7.24 15.88
CA GLY A 93 -4.40 7.20 17.30
C GLY A 93 -4.40 5.81 17.93
N LEU A 94 -3.99 4.76 17.19
CA LEU A 94 -3.81 3.43 17.76
C LEU A 94 -2.56 3.43 18.66
N LYS A 95 -2.60 2.62 19.70
CA LYS A 95 -1.51 2.51 20.67
C LYS A 95 -0.86 1.15 20.53
N GLU A 96 0.47 1.12 20.61
CA GLU A 96 1.17 -0.13 20.84
C GLU A 96 0.76 -0.70 22.21
N THR A 97 0.55 -2.01 22.26
CA THR A 97 0.40 -2.73 23.52
C THR A 97 1.71 -2.68 24.30
N ALA A 98 1.64 -2.23 25.56
CA ALA A 98 2.78 -2.13 26.48
C ALA A 98 3.39 -3.49 26.86
#